data_AF-A0A5K1D9B0-F1
#
_entry.id   AF-A0A5K1D9B0-F1
#
_cell.length_a   1.000
_cell.length_b   1.000
_cell.length_c   1.000
_cell.angle_alpha   90.00
_cell.angle_beta   90.00
_cell.angle_gamma   90.00
#
_symmetry.space_group_name_H-M   'P 1'
#
loop_
_entity.id
_entity.type
_entity.pdbx_description
1 polymer ?
#
loop_
_entity_poly.entity_id
_entity_poly.type
_entity_poly.pdbx_seq_one_letter_code
_entity_poly.pdbx_strand_id
1 'polypeptide(L)'
;YVKTCLICQQDKGTNQKPADLLESLPIPERSCECLSMDFIVSLPKVDGFSSIFVVVDRFSKYATFIPASKKCIAEKTAELFVKHIVKHWGVPKSIVNDRDTRFTGKFWCE
;
A
#
# COMPACT_ATOMS: atom_id res chain seq x y z
N TYR A 1 27.43 -20.39 -27.42
CA TYR A 1 26.32 -19.92 -28.27
C TYR A 1 25.12 -19.44 -27.46
N VAL A 2 24.37 -20.29 -26.74
CA VAL A 2 23.18 -19.88 -25.97
C VAL A 2 23.47 -18.83 -24.88
N LYS A 3 24.60 -18.95 -24.18
CA LYS A 3 25.06 -17.98 -23.15
C LYS A 3 25.45 -16.60 -23.71
N THR A 4 25.66 -16.49 -25.02
CA THR A 4 26.16 -15.28 -25.69
C THR A 4 25.19 -14.73 -26.73
N CYS A 5 24.03 -15.37 -26.93
CA CYS A 5 23.01 -14.96 -27.88
C CYS A 5 22.00 -14.04 -27.17
N LEU A 6 21.90 -12.78 -27.62
CA LEU A 6 21.00 -11.77 -27.03
C LEU A 6 19.54 -12.23 -27.03
N ILE A 7 19.07 -12.77 -28.16
CA ILE A 7 17.69 -13.26 -28.32
C ILE A 7 17.41 -14.36 -27.30
N CYS A 8 18.35 -15.30 -27.11
CA CYS A 8 18.19 -16.37 -26.13
C CYS A 8 18.23 -15.85 -24.68
N GLN A 9 19.01 -14.82 -24.37
CA GLN A 9 19.09 -14.26 -23.01
C GLN A 9 17.84 -13.43 -22.65
N GLN A 10 17.22 -12.76 -23.63
CA GLN A 10 15.98 -11.99 -23.42
C GLN A 10 14.74 -12.89 -23.35
N ASP A 11 14.70 -13.95 -24.18
CA ASP A 11 13.56 -14.86 -24.26
C ASP A 11 13.59 -15.94 -23.16
N LYS A 12 14.78 -16.47 -22.84
CA LYS A 12 14.95 -17.52 -21.81
C LYS A 12 15.55 -16.92 -20.54
N GLY A 13 14.67 -16.42 -19.68
CA GLY A 13 15.01 -16.08 -18.30
C GLY A 13 15.52 -17.31 -17.53
N THR A 14 16.36 -17.08 -16.52
CA THR A 14 16.83 -18.13 -15.61
C THR A 14 15.64 -18.73 -14.84
N ASN A 15 15.50 -20.07 -14.85
CA ASN A 15 14.50 -20.79 -14.05
C ASN A 15 14.93 -20.99 -12.58
N GLN A 16 16.15 -20.59 -12.22
CA GLN A 16 16.60 -20.57 -10.83
C GLN A 16 16.05 -19.29 -10.19
N LYS A 17 15.12 -19.45 -9.24
CA LYS A 17 14.75 -18.33 -8.39
C LYS A 17 16.02 -17.86 -7.67
N PRO A 18 16.32 -16.55 -7.64
CA PRO A 18 17.31 -16.07 -6.69
C PRO A 18 16.90 -16.58 -5.30
N ALA A 19 17.83 -17.20 -4.60
CA ALA A 19 17.64 -17.61 -3.21
C ALA A 19 17.68 -16.36 -2.33
N ASP A 20 16.72 -15.47 -2.55
CA ASP A 20 16.60 -14.23 -1.81
C ASP A 20 15.70 -14.47 -0.61
N LEU A 21 16.20 -14.16 0.58
CA LEU A 21 15.36 -14.20 1.77
C LEU A 21 14.38 -13.04 1.69
N LEU A 22 13.11 -13.30 1.99
CA LEU A 22 12.13 -12.24 2.18
C LEU A 22 12.60 -11.35 3.34
N GLU A 23 12.98 -10.12 3.02
CA GLU A 23 13.31 -9.13 4.04
C GLU A 23 12.02 -8.67 4.71
N SER A 24 11.78 -9.18 5.92
CA SER A 24 10.59 -8.85 6.68
C SER A 24 10.73 -7.47 7.32
N LEU A 25 9.64 -6.72 7.32
CA LEU A 25 9.58 -5.43 8.02
C LEU A 25 9.75 -5.64 9.54
N PRO A 26 10.36 -4.67 10.25
CA PRO A 26 10.50 -4.76 11.69
C PRO A 26 9.14 -4.88 12.38
N ILE A 27 9.06 -5.76 13.38
CA ILE A 27 7.85 -5.98 14.16
C ILE A 27 7.56 -4.71 14.98
N PRO A 28 6.36 -4.12 14.88
CA PRO A 28 6.01 -2.95 15.68
C PRO A 28 5.93 -3.29 17.17
N GLU A 29 6.25 -2.34 18.05
CA GLU A 29 6.19 -2.53 19.50
C GLU A 29 4.87 -2.09 20.14
N ARG A 30 4.13 -1.18 19.49
CA ARG A 30 2.86 -0.65 19.98
C ARG A 30 1.82 -0.55 18.86
N SER A 31 0.55 -0.61 19.25
CA SER A 31 -0.58 -0.41 18.35
C SER A 31 -0.56 0.98 17.72
N CYS A 32 -0.92 1.05 16.44
CA CYS A 32 -1.04 2.28 15.65
C CYS A 32 0.27 3.05 15.41
N GLU A 33 1.44 2.47 15.73
CA GLU A 33 2.73 3.08 15.38
C GLU A 33 3.14 2.79 13.93
N CYS A 34 2.83 1.60 13.43
CA CYS A 34 3.17 1.18 12.08
C CYS A 34 1.93 0.72 11.35
N LEU A 35 1.57 1.42 10.28
CA LEU A 35 0.36 1.14 9.50
C LEU A 35 0.72 0.54 8.15
N SER A 36 -0.19 -0.28 7.62
CA SER A 36 -0.22 -0.63 6.20
C SER A 36 -1.49 -0.09 5.57
N MET A 37 -1.37 0.48 4.38
CA MET A 37 -2.47 1.12 3.66
C MET A 37 -2.63 0.51 2.27
N ASP A 38 -3.88 0.36 1.83
CA ASP A 38 -4.23 -0.17 0.52
C ASP A 38 -5.61 0.33 0.08
N PHE A 39 -5.96 0.13 -1.18
CA PHE A 39 -7.31 0.33 -1.70
C PHE A 39 -7.86 -0.93 -2.35
N ILE A 40 -9.02 -1.36 -1.86
CA ILE A 40 -9.87 -2.29 -2.60
C ILE A 40 -10.62 -1.47 -3.65
N VAL A 41 -10.39 -1.77 -4.93
CA VAL A 41 -10.99 -1.03 -6.06
C VAL A 41 -11.94 -1.91 -6.87
N SER A 42 -12.63 -1.30 -7.84
CA SER A 42 -13.52 -1.99 -8.78
C SER A 42 -14.70 -2.72 -8.12
N LEU A 43 -15.18 -2.20 -7.00
CA LEU A 43 -16.38 -2.70 -6.34
C LEU A 43 -17.65 -2.17 -7.03
N PRO A 44 -18.80 -2.87 -6.88
CA PRO A 44 -20.10 -2.33 -7.25
C PRO A 44 -20.33 -0.97 -6.60
N LYS A 45 -20.92 -0.04 -7.35
CA LYS A 45 -21.13 1.31 -6.87
C LYS A 45 -22.31 1.35 -5.89
N VAL A 46 -22.07 1.80 -4.66
CA VAL A 46 -23.08 2.02 -3.62
C VAL A 46 -22.92 3.45 -3.10
N ASP A 47 -24.00 4.23 -3.09
CA ASP A 47 -24.02 5.62 -2.61
C ASP A 47 -22.92 6.53 -3.16
N GLY A 48 -22.50 6.29 -4.41
CA GLY A 48 -21.44 7.08 -5.04
C GLY A 48 -20.02 6.54 -4.85
N PHE A 49 -19.83 5.57 -3.96
CA PHE A 49 -18.54 4.95 -3.63
C PHE A 49 -18.36 3.64 -4.41
N SER A 50 -17.13 3.33 -4.79
CA SER A 50 -16.79 2.11 -5.54
C SER A 50 -15.39 1.57 -5.21
N SER A 51 -14.81 2.07 -4.13
CA SER A 51 -13.55 1.61 -3.57
C SER A 51 -13.61 1.75 -2.06
N ILE A 52 -12.73 1.02 -1.38
CA ILE A 52 -12.56 1.09 0.07
C ILE A 52 -11.08 1.38 0.32
N PHE A 53 -10.82 2.48 1.03
CA PHE A 53 -9.51 2.78 1.57
C PHE A 53 -9.33 1.99 2.87
N VAL A 54 -8.31 1.13 2.89
CA VAL A 54 -8.04 0.21 3.98
C VAL A 54 -6.77 0.68 4.70
N VAL A 55 -6.86 0.82 6.02
CA VAL A 55 -5.71 1.12 6.87
C VAL A 55 -5.67 0.08 7.98
N VAL A 56 -4.56 -0.65 8.07
CA VAL A 56 -4.38 -1.75 9.03
C VAL A 56 -3.22 -1.43 9.95
N ASP A 57 -3.46 -1.53 11.26
CA ASP A 57 -2.40 -1.52 12.26
C ASP A 57 -1.61 -2.82 12.17
N ARG A 58 -0.30 -2.74 11.88
CA ARG A 58 0.53 -3.93 11.69
C ARG A 58 0.72 -4.73 12.97
N PHE A 59 0.59 -4.09 14.14
CA PHE A 59 0.72 -4.74 15.46
C PHE A 59 -0.51 -5.57 15.80
N SER A 60 -1.67 -4.93 15.95
CA SER A 60 -2.91 -5.58 16.40
C SER A 60 -3.71 -6.25 15.28
N LYS A 61 -3.39 -5.96 14.01
CA LYS A 61 -4.21 -6.29 12.83
C LYS A 61 -5.58 -5.61 12.80
N TYR A 62 -5.80 -4.61 13.64
CA TYR A 62 -7.00 -3.79 13.57
C TYR A 62 -7.08 -3.05 12.24
N ALA A 63 -8.20 -3.17 11.53
CA ALA A 63 -8.40 -2.59 10.21
C ALA A 63 -9.52 -1.55 10.23
N THR A 64 -9.25 -0.40 9.63
CA THR A 64 -10.22 0.67 9.37
C THR A 64 -10.57 0.66 7.90
N PHE A 65 -11.86 0.49 7.59
CA PHE A 65 -12.39 0.50 6.23
C PHE A 65 -13.14 1.80 5.98
N ILE A 66 -12.67 2.58 5.00
CA ILE A 66 -13.20 3.91 4.72
C ILE A 66 -13.74 3.91 3.27
N PRO A 67 -15.03 4.16 3.04
CA PRO A 67 -15.57 4.22 1.69
C PRO A 67 -14.94 5.36 0.89
N ALA A 68 -14.54 5.07 -0.34
CA ALA A 68 -13.89 6.02 -1.23
C ALA A 68 -14.49 5.96 -2.65
N SER A 69 -14.38 7.08 -3.37
CA SER A 69 -14.84 7.16 -4.75
C SER A 69 -13.81 6.53 -5.68
N LYS A 70 -14.24 6.07 -6.86
CA LYS A 70 -13.32 5.51 -7.87
C LYS A 70 -12.16 6.46 -8.22
N LYS A 71 -12.45 7.76 -8.23
CA LYS A 71 -11.52 8.84 -8.60
C LYS A 71 -10.91 9.51 -7.36
N CYS A 72 -10.69 8.76 -6.29
CA CYS A 72 -10.02 9.30 -5.10
C CYS A 72 -8.58 9.70 -5.48
N ILE A 73 -8.31 11.00 -5.47
CA ILE A 73 -6.97 11.56 -5.70
C ILE A 73 -6.16 11.59 -4.41
N ALA A 74 -4.84 11.76 -4.51
CA ALA A 74 -3.93 11.74 -3.36
C ALA A 74 -4.32 12.72 -2.24
N GLU A 75 -4.75 13.92 -2.59
CA GLU A 75 -5.23 14.94 -1.64
C GLU A 75 -6.44 14.44 -0.84
N LYS A 76 -7.40 13.82 -1.53
CA LYS A 76 -8.60 13.28 -0.87
C LYS A 76 -8.27 12.08 0.00
N THR A 77 -7.31 11.24 -0.43
CA THR A 77 -6.79 10.14 0.39
C THR A 77 -6.15 10.67 1.66
N ALA A 78 -5.36 11.74 1.59
CA ALA A 78 -4.75 12.38 2.76
C ALA A 78 -5.81 12.94 3.72
N GLU A 79 -6.85 13.60 3.20
CA GLU A 79 -7.98 14.06 4.03
C GLU A 79 -8.68 12.90 4.76
N LEU A 80 -8.94 11.79 4.06
CA LEU A 80 -9.56 10.60 4.66
C LEU A 80 -8.64 10.02 5.74
N PHE A 81 -7.34 9.92 5.47
CA PHE A 81 -6.36 9.43 6.42
C PHE A 81 -6.32 10.28 7.70
N VAL A 82 -6.22 11.61 7.57
CA VAL A 82 -6.21 12.51 8.73
C VAL A 82 -7.52 12.40 9.51
N LYS A 83 -8.66 12.42 8.81
CA LYS A 83 -9.99 12.40 9.42
C LYS A 83 -10.29 11.11 10.19
N HIS A 84 -9.88 9.97 9.66
CA HIS A 84 -10.28 8.65 10.18
C HIS A 84 -9.19 7.94 10.98
N ILE A 85 -7.91 8.28 10.75
CA ILE A 85 -6.78 7.62 11.42
C ILE A 85 -6.11 8.59 12.39
N VAL A 86 -5.56 9.70 11.88
CA VAL A 86 -4.78 10.63 12.71
C VAL A 86 -5.62 11.25 13.83
N LYS A 87 -6.87 11.58 13.54
CA LYS A 87 -7.83 12.07 14.54
C LYS A 87 -7.99 11.14 15.74
N HIS A 88 -7.94 9.83 15.52
CA HIS A 88 -8.24 8.82 16.55
C HIS A 88 -6.99 8.28 17.23
N TRP A 89 -5.90 8.10 16.47
CA TRP A 89 -4.71 7.37 16.91
C TRP A 89 -3.42 8.22 16.88
N GLY A 90 -3.49 9.45 16.37
CA GLY A 90 -2.32 10.29 16.14
C GLY A 90 -1.56 9.92 14.85
N VAL A 91 -0.43 10.57 14.65
CA VAL A 91 0.43 10.36 13.48
C VAL A 91 1.26 9.09 13.69
N PRO A 92 1.21 8.10 12.78
CA PRO A 92 2.02 6.89 12.90
C PRO A 92 3.51 7.20 12.67
N LYS A 93 4.38 6.35 13.20
CA LYS A 93 5.82 6.42 12.95
C LYS A 93 6.21 5.95 11.56
N SER A 94 5.49 4.96 11.02
CA SER A 94 5.74 4.46 9.68
C SER A 94 4.47 3.97 8.99
N ILE A 95 4.46 4.10 7.68
CA ILE A 95 3.38 3.67 6.81
C ILE A 95 3.98 2.84 5.68
N VAL A 96 3.38 1.69 5.39
CA VAL A 96 3.70 0.87 4.22
C VAL A 96 2.50 0.89 3.28
N ASN A 97 2.74 1.22 2.02
CA ASN A 97 1.73 1.23 0.96
C ASN A 97 2.34 0.63 -0.31
N ASP A 98 1.50 0.37 -1.30
CA ASP A 98 1.98 0.13 -2.65
C ASP A 98 2.36 1.45 -3.34
N ARG A 99 2.98 1.37 -4.52
CA ARG A 99 3.35 2.56 -5.30
C ARG A 99 2.18 3.17 -6.07
N ASP A 100 0.96 3.04 -5.54
CA ASP A 100 -0.20 3.65 -6.16
C ASP A 100 -0.09 5.19 -6.11
N THR A 101 -0.44 5.84 -7.22
CA THR A 101 -0.45 7.30 -7.37
C THR A 101 -1.22 8.05 -6.27
N ARG A 102 -2.18 7.38 -5.62
CA ARG A 102 -2.95 7.89 -4.48
C ARG A 102 -2.08 8.11 -3.23
N PHE A 103 -0.91 7.50 -3.18
CA PHE A 103 0.08 7.58 -2.11
C PHE A 103 1.39 8.26 -2.52
N THR A 104 1.49 8.83 -3.72
CA THR A 104 2.72 9.50 -4.23
C THR A 104 2.59 11.02 -4.32
N GLY A 105 1.59 11.61 -3.65
CA GLY A 105 1.41 13.07 -3.56
C GLY A 105 2.36 13.72 -2.55
N LYS A 106 2.51 15.05 -2.60
CA LYS A 106 3.41 15.82 -1.70
C LYS A 106 3.25 15.49 -0.22
N PHE A 107 2.01 15.32 0.23
CA PHE A 107 1.66 14.95 1.61
C PHE A 107 2.33 13.64 2.08
N TRP A 108 2.60 12.71 1.17
CA TRP A 108 3.14 11.38 1.48
C TRP A 108 4.66 11.29 1.31
N CYS A 109 5.31 12.36 0.83
CA CYS A 109 6.74 12.39 0.55
C CYS A 109 7.56 13.27 1.52
N GLU A 110 6.91 13.87 2.53
CA GLU A 110 7.58 14.53 3.66
C GLU A 110 7.97 13.52 4.74
#